data_AF-A0A835T6X5-F1
#
_entry.id   AF-A0A835T6X5-F1
#
_cell.length_a   1.000
_cell.length_b   1.000
_cell.length_c   1.000
_cell.angle_alpha   90.00
_cell.angle_beta   90.00
_cell.angle_gamma   90.00
#
_symmetry.space_group_name_H-M   'P 1'
#
loop_
_entity.id
_entity.type
_entity.pdbx_description
1 polymer ?
#
loop_
_entity_poly.entity_id
_entity_poly.type
_entity_poly.pdbx_seq_one_letter_code
_entity_poly.pdbx_strand_id
1 'polypeptide(L)'
;MPINRQKILQLASSFRGRARTCIKVARLRVEKALQHAYVGRKLKKRHWRSVWIQRINAASREHGMTYTGLITGLKAENVALNRKVLSELAMSEPFSFKALVEQVRFMRGLAPPAMGGGEGGAAAAGAAGAAGAASKAAAR
;
A
#
# COMPACT_ATOMS: atom_id res chain seq x y z
N MET A 1 -1.68 25.01 29.08
CA MET A 1 -2.86 24.82 29.97
C MET A 1 -2.78 23.46 30.66
N PRO A 2 -2.90 23.38 31.99
CA PRO A 2 -2.96 22.10 32.69
C PRO A 2 -4.24 21.35 32.29
N ILE A 3 -4.10 20.23 31.59
CA ILE A 3 -5.21 19.36 31.22
C ILE A 3 -5.73 18.68 32.50
N ASN A 4 -7.05 18.72 32.70
CA ASN A 4 -7.74 18.11 33.85
C ASN A 4 -7.38 16.61 34.00
N ARG A 5 -7.10 16.18 35.23
CA ARG A 5 -6.72 14.80 35.59
C ARG A 5 -7.67 13.75 34.99
N GLN A 6 -8.98 13.96 35.11
CA GLN A 6 -9.99 13.02 34.64
C GLN A 6 -9.93 12.82 33.13
N LYS A 7 -9.71 13.90 32.35
CA LYS A 7 -9.59 13.84 30.88
C LYS A 7 -8.37 13.01 30.45
N ILE A 8 -7.23 13.16 31.13
CA ILE A 8 -6.02 12.37 30.84
C ILE A 8 -6.26 10.88 31.11
N LEU A 9 -6.91 10.55 32.24
CA LEU A 9 -7.20 9.16 32.61
C LEU A 9 -8.23 8.50 31.67
N GLN A 10 -9.19 9.27 31.16
CA GLN A 10 -10.12 8.79 30.12
C GLN A 10 -9.37 8.41 28.83
N LEU A 11 -8.47 9.28 28.36
CA LEU A 11 -7.63 9.01 27.18
C LEU A 11 -6.65 7.83 27.40
N ALA A 12 -6.23 7.60 28.64
CA ALA A 12 -5.31 6.55 29.03
C ALA A 12 -5.99 5.23 29.45
N SER A 13 -7.32 5.12 29.37
CA SER A 13 -8.09 3.98 29.88
C SER A 13 -7.66 2.62 29.30
N SER A 14 -7.26 2.60 28.02
CA SER A 14 -6.78 1.40 27.32
C SER A 14 -5.27 1.15 27.46
N PHE A 15 -4.53 2.02 28.16
CA PHE A 15 -3.11 1.81 28.35
C PHE A 15 -2.81 0.68 29.35
N ARG A 16 -1.72 -0.05 29.11
CA ARG A 16 -1.30 -1.16 29.95
C ARG A 16 -0.55 -0.67 31.20
N GLY A 17 -0.85 -1.27 32.35
CA GLY A 17 -0.13 -1.09 33.62
C GLY A 17 -0.29 0.29 34.26
N ARG A 18 0.77 0.79 34.89
CA ARG A 18 0.78 2.07 35.63
C ARG A 18 0.41 3.29 34.78
N ALA A 19 0.50 3.19 33.45
CA ALA A 19 0.08 4.25 32.54
C ALA A 19 -1.44 4.48 32.49
N ARG A 20 -2.26 3.53 32.98
CA ARG A 20 -3.72 3.69 33.11
C ARG A 20 -4.10 4.48 34.36
N THR A 21 -3.37 4.27 35.45
CA THR A 21 -3.77 4.72 36.80
C THR A 21 -2.96 5.91 37.29
N CYS A 22 -1.64 5.93 37.03
CA CYS A 22 -0.74 6.97 37.54
C CYS A 22 -0.67 8.15 36.58
N ILE A 23 -1.14 9.33 37.02
CA ILE A 23 -1.27 10.55 36.19
C ILE A 23 0.05 10.97 35.55
N LYS A 24 1.16 10.93 36.32
CA LYS A 24 2.49 11.34 35.83
C LYS A 24 2.93 10.52 34.62
N VAL A 25 2.73 9.21 34.68
CA VAL A 25 3.07 8.27 33.59
C VAL A 25 2.05 8.37 32.45
N ALA A 26 0.75 8.50 32.79
CA ALA A 26 -0.32 8.62 31.83
C ALA A 26 -0.14 9.85 30.92
N ARG A 27 0.18 11.02 31.49
CA ARG A 27 0.36 12.27 30.73
C ARG A 27 1.42 12.11 29.62
N LEU A 28 2.60 11.62 29.99
CA LEU A 28 3.70 11.41 29.03
C LEU A 28 3.31 10.45 27.90
N ARG A 29 2.55 9.39 28.22
CA ARG A 29 2.12 8.40 27.23
C ARG A 29 1.01 8.92 26.33
N VAL A 30 0.04 9.65 26.90
CA VAL A 30 -1.05 10.30 26.14
C VAL A 30 -0.46 11.32 25.16
N GLU A 31 0.48 12.16 25.59
CA GLU A 31 1.13 13.14 24.72
C GLU A 31 1.82 12.47 23.52
N LYS A 32 2.62 11.42 23.77
CA LYS A 32 3.26 10.65 22.69
C LYS A 32 2.22 9.97 21.79
N ALA A 33 1.17 9.38 22.35
CA ALA A 33 0.12 8.75 21.58
C ALA A 33 -0.62 9.73 20.67
N LEU A 34 -0.88 10.95 21.14
CA LEU A 34 -1.50 12.01 20.34
C LEU A 34 -0.59 12.48 19.20
N GLN A 35 0.71 12.62 19.45
CA GLN A 35 1.70 12.91 18.42
C GLN A 35 1.73 11.80 17.36
N HIS A 36 1.78 10.53 17.77
CA HIS A 36 1.72 9.40 16.86
C HIS A 36 0.39 9.29 16.11
N ALA A 37 -0.73 9.64 16.73
CA ALA A 37 -2.03 9.66 16.05
C ALA A 37 -2.07 10.73 14.94
N TYR A 38 -1.47 11.90 15.17
CA TYR A 38 -1.35 12.93 14.15
C TYR A 38 -0.48 12.47 12.97
N VAL A 39 0.70 11.93 13.25
CA VAL A 39 1.61 11.41 12.21
C VAL A 39 0.98 10.21 11.49
N GLY A 40 0.36 9.29 12.23
CA GLY A 40 -0.29 8.08 11.75
C GLY A 40 -1.41 8.37 10.75
N ARG A 41 -2.21 9.43 10.95
CA ARG A 41 -3.22 9.87 9.96
C ARG A 41 -2.62 10.24 8.61
N LYS A 42 -1.43 10.86 8.60
CA LYS A 42 -0.70 11.18 7.35
C LYS A 42 -0.07 9.92 6.73
N LEU A 43 0.51 9.04 7.56
CA LEU A 43 1.13 7.79 7.10
C LEU A 43 0.11 6.79 6.55
N LYS A 44 -1.11 6.72 7.10
CA LYS A 44 -2.20 5.83 6.63
C LYS A 44 -2.43 5.98 5.12
N LYS A 45 -2.44 7.21 4.60
CA LYS A 45 -2.60 7.47 3.15
C LYS A 45 -1.45 6.89 2.31
N ARG A 46 -0.21 6.96 2.81
CA ARG A 46 0.98 6.40 2.15
C ARG A 46 0.99 4.87 2.21
N HIS A 47 0.59 4.31 3.34
CA HIS A 47 0.49 2.86 3.53
C HIS A 47 -0.52 2.25 2.57
N TRP A 48 -1.74 2.79 2.48
CA TRP A 48 -2.76 2.33 1.53
C TRP A 48 -2.28 2.39 0.09
N ARG A 49 -1.63 3.49 -0.31
CA ARG A 49 -1.05 3.62 -1.64
C ARG A 49 -0.02 2.51 -1.92
N SER A 50 0.81 2.18 -0.94
CA SER A 50 1.83 1.13 -1.07
C SER A 50 1.17 -0.25 -1.25
N VAL A 51 0.13 -0.55 -0.47
CA VAL A 51 -0.63 -1.80 -0.60
C VAL A 51 -1.33 -1.90 -1.96
N TRP A 52 -1.95 -0.83 -2.45
CA TRP A 52 -2.58 -0.84 -3.77
C TRP A 52 -1.58 -1.09 -4.88
N ILE A 53 -0.39 -0.46 -4.81
CA ILE A 53 0.68 -0.70 -5.78
C ILE A 53 1.14 -2.16 -5.74
N GLN A 54 1.33 -2.73 -4.55
CA GLN A 54 1.72 -4.14 -4.39
C GLN A 54 0.70 -5.09 -5.01
N ARG A 55 -0.60 -4.86 -4.76
CA ARG A 55 -1.70 -5.65 -5.34
C ARG A 55 -1.73 -5.57 -6.86
N ILE A 56 -1.67 -4.35 -7.42
CA ILE A 56 -1.67 -4.15 -8.87
C ILE A 56 -0.41 -4.79 -9.49
N ASN A 57 0.74 -4.70 -8.82
CA ASN A 57 1.98 -5.29 -9.31
C ASN A 57 1.90 -6.82 -9.36
N ALA A 58 1.26 -7.46 -8.38
CA ALA A 58 1.02 -8.90 -8.40
C ALA A 58 0.13 -9.29 -9.59
N ALA A 59 -1.05 -8.65 -9.73
CA ALA A 59 -1.97 -8.94 -10.82
C ALA A 59 -1.38 -8.64 -12.21
N SER A 60 -0.61 -7.55 -12.35
CA SER A 60 0.03 -7.21 -13.63
C SER A 60 1.04 -8.27 -14.05
N ARG A 61 1.76 -8.88 -13.09
CA ARG A 61 2.74 -9.93 -13.35
C ARG A 61 2.11 -11.22 -13.83
N GLU A 62 0.94 -11.58 -13.32
CA GLU A 62 0.16 -12.73 -13.81
C GLU A 62 -0.17 -12.60 -15.31
N HIS A 63 -0.38 -11.36 -15.77
CA HIS A 63 -0.59 -11.09 -17.19
C HIS A 63 0.70 -10.76 -17.96
N GLY A 64 1.89 -10.84 -17.35
CA GLY A 64 3.17 -10.57 -18.01
C GLY A 64 3.44 -9.10 -18.32
N MET A 65 2.89 -8.17 -17.54
CA MET A 65 3.17 -6.73 -17.62
C MET A 65 3.73 -6.18 -16.30
N THR A 66 4.50 -5.09 -16.38
CA THR A 66 4.99 -4.37 -15.20
C THR A 66 4.01 -3.27 -14.80
N TYR A 67 3.93 -2.99 -13.49
CA TYR A 67 3.09 -1.91 -12.95
C TYR A 67 3.33 -0.56 -13.64
N THR A 68 4.60 -0.21 -13.85
CA THR A 68 4.98 1.05 -14.51
C THR A 68 4.46 1.09 -15.93
N GLY A 69 4.62 0.01 -16.70
CA GLY A 69 4.11 -0.11 -18.07
C GLY A 69 2.59 0.05 -18.15
N LEU A 70 1.86 -0.61 -17.25
CA LEU A 70 0.39 -0.53 -17.18
C LEU A 70 -0.07 0.90 -16.87
N ILE A 71 0.50 1.56 -15.85
CA ILE A 71 0.10 2.91 -15.45
C ILE A 71 0.49 3.96 -16.49
N THR A 72 1.64 3.82 -17.16
CA THR A 72 2.00 4.73 -18.26
C THR A 72 1.04 4.58 -19.43
N GLY A 73 0.62 3.36 -19.74
CA GLY A 73 -0.35 3.09 -20.80
C GLY A 73 -1.73 3.68 -20.50
N LEU A 74 -2.29 3.40 -19.33
CA LEU A 74 -3.59 3.95 -18.93
C LEU A 74 -3.61 5.49 -18.92
N LYS A 75 -2.48 6.11 -18.56
CA LYS A 75 -2.35 7.58 -18.61
C LYS A 75 -2.32 8.12 -20.03
N ALA A 76 -1.62 7.44 -20.94
CA ALA A 76 -1.56 7.84 -22.35
C ALA A 76 -2.95 7.76 -23.00
N GLU A 77 -3.77 6.81 -22.55
CA GLU A 77 -5.13 6.58 -23.02
C GLU A 77 -6.19 7.46 -22.31
N ASN A 78 -5.75 8.41 -21.47
CA ASN A 78 -6.59 9.30 -20.66
C ASN A 78 -7.59 8.58 -19.73
N VAL A 79 -7.33 7.31 -19.41
CA VAL A 79 -8.14 6.54 -18.47
C VAL A 79 -7.76 6.96 -17.04
N ALA A 80 -8.55 7.87 -16.46
CA ALA A 80 -8.33 8.42 -15.12
C ALA A 80 -8.76 7.46 -13.99
N LEU A 81 -8.20 6.24 -13.97
CA LEU A 81 -8.49 5.25 -12.93
C LEU A 81 -7.63 5.46 -11.68
N ASN A 82 -8.30 5.49 -10.53
CA ASN A 82 -7.65 5.52 -9.23
C ASN A 82 -7.03 4.16 -8.89
N ARG A 83 -5.87 4.17 -8.23
CA ARG A 83 -5.16 2.95 -7.79
C ARG A 83 -5.97 2.09 -6.82
N LYS A 84 -6.85 2.71 -6.03
CA LYS A 84 -7.80 2.00 -5.15
C LYS A 84 -8.71 1.10 -5.99
N VAL A 85 -9.40 1.70 -6.96
CA VAL A 85 -10.35 1.01 -7.85
C VAL A 85 -9.62 -0.04 -8.68
N LEU A 86 -8.45 0.29 -9.22
CA LEU A 86 -7.65 -0.68 -9.99
C LEU A 86 -7.22 -1.89 -9.16
N SER A 87 -6.86 -1.69 -7.88
CA SER A 87 -6.52 -2.79 -6.98
C SER A 87 -7.72 -3.62 -6.54
N GLU A 88 -8.91 -3.03 -6.54
CA GLU A 88 -10.16 -3.70 -6.19
C GLU A 88 -10.65 -4.54 -7.37
N LEU A 89 -10.65 -3.97 -8.58
CA LEU A 89 -10.92 -4.69 -9.83
C LEU A 89 -10.00 -5.90 -10.02
N ALA A 90 -8.71 -5.74 -9.74
CA ALA A 90 -7.76 -6.85 -9.82
C ALA A 90 -8.08 -8.02 -8.86
N MET A 91 -8.82 -7.78 -7.77
CA MET A 91 -9.20 -8.82 -6.80
C MET A 91 -10.61 -9.36 -7.02
N SER A 92 -11.57 -8.51 -7.39
CA SER A 92 -12.99 -8.91 -7.54
C SER A 92 -13.32 -9.40 -8.95
N GLU A 93 -12.73 -8.78 -9.98
CA GLU A 93 -13.14 -8.95 -11.38
C GLU A 93 -11.92 -9.17 -12.29
N PRO A 94 -11.35 -10.39 -12.31
CA PRO A 94 -10.13 -10.67 -13.06
C PRO A 94 -10.32 -10.51 -14.58
N PHE A 95 -11.53 -10.75 -15.10
CA PHE A 95 -11.85 -10.59 -16.51
C PHE A 95 -11.76 -9.13 -16.97
N SER A 96 -12.34 -8.21 -16.19
CA SER A 96 -12.27 -6.77 -16.47
C SER A 96 -10.83 -6.25 -16.38
N PHE A 97 -10.05 -6.74 -15.42
CA PHE A 97 -8.64 -6.37 -15.31
C PHE A 97 -7.82 -6.85 -16.52
N LYS A 98 -8.07 -8.08 -17.00
CA LYS A 98 -7.43 -8.61 -18.21
C LYS A 98 -7.71 -7.75 -19.45
N ALA A 99 -8.96 -7.34 -19.66
CA ALA A 99 -9.33 -6.47 -20.79
C ALA A 99 -8.57 -5.12 -20.76
N LEU A 100 -8.40 -4.52 -19.58
CA LEU A 100 -7.60 -3.29 -19.43
C LEU A 100 -6.12 -3.51 -19.76
N VAL A 101 -5.56 -4.66 -19.37
CA VAL A 101 -4.16 -5.00 -19.68
C VAL A 101 -3.98 -5.22 -21.19
N GLU A 102 -4.93 -5.89 -21.85
CA GLU A 102 -4.91 -6.12 -23.30
C GLU A 102 -5.01 -4.82 -24.09
N GLN A 103 -5.91 -3.91 -23.69
CA GLN A 103 -6.04 -2.60 -24.30
C GLN A 103 -4.71 -1.82 -24.24
N VAL A 104 -4.08 -1.79 -23.07
CA VAL A 104 -2.78 -1.13 -22.89
C VAL A 104 -1.68 -1.81 -23.71
N ARG A 105 -1.68 -3.14 -23.83
CA ARG A 105 -0.71 -3.88 -24.65
C ARG A 105 -0.80 -3.52 -26.12
N PHE A 106 -2.02 -3.51 -26.65
CA PHE A 106 -2.31 -3.15 -28.03
C PHE A 106 -1.77 -1.75 -28.34
N MET A 107 -2.02 -0.78 -27.46
CA MET A 107 -1.53 0.59 -27.59
C MET A 107 -0.01 0.73 -27.54
N ARG A 108 0.68 -0.11 -26.77
CA ARG A 108 2.16 -0.10 -26.73
C ARG A 108 2.81 -0.89 -27.86
N GLY A 109 2.04 -1.47 -28.78
CA GLY A 109 2.56 -2.31 -29.86
C GLY A 109 3.25 -3.59 -29.35
N LEU A 110 2.96 -4.00 -28.11
CA LEU A 110 3.44 -5.27 -27.58
C LEU A 110 2.55 -6.37 -28.15
N ALA A 111 3.14 -7.32 -28.88
CA ALA A 111 2.45 -8.48 -29.43
C ALA A 111 1.63 -9.19 -28.33
N PRO A 112 0.41 -9.67 -28.64
CA PRO A 112 -0.41 -10.39 -27.68
C PRO A 112 0.39 -11.59 -27.16
N PRO A 113 0.40 -11.84 -25.83
CA PRO A 113 0.93 -13.10 -25.34
C PRO A 113 0.14 -14.21 -26.04
N ALA A 114 0.83 -15.19 -26.61
CA ALA A 114 0.20 -16.35 -27.19
C ALA A 114 -0.86 -16.87 -26.20
N MET A 115 -2.11 -16.94 -26.65
CA MET A 115 -3.23 -17.45 -25.89
C MET A 115 -2.99 -18.95 -25.64
N GLY A 116 -2.26 -19.26 -24.57
CA GLY A 116 -2.17 -20.59 -23.99
C GLY A 116 -3.05 -20.63 -22.74
N GLY A 117 -4.19 -21.31 -22.85
CA GLY A 117 -5.01 -21.68 -21.70
C GLY A 117 -4.30 -22.71 -20.82
N GLY A 118 -4.68 -22.76 -19.55
CA GLY A 118 -4.24 -23.81 -18.63
C GLY A 118 -4.07 -23.34 -17.18
N GLU A 119 -5.17 -23.39 -16.44
CA GLU A 119 -5.28 -23.94 -15.07
C GLU A 119 -4.23 -23.57 -14.01
N GLY A 120 -4.72 -22.91 -12.95
CA GLY A 120 -4.49 -23.26 -11.55
C GLY A 120 -3.08 -23.61 -11.05
N GLY A 121 -2.52 -22.69 -10.27
CA GLY A 121 -1.92 -23.03 -8.98
C GLY A 121 -0.47 -23.54 -8.95
N ALA A 122 0.26 -22.92 -8.02
CA ALA A 122 1.45 -23.40 -7.33
C ALA A 122 2.85 -23.15 -7.93
N ALA A 123 3.68 -22.65 -7.02
CA ALA A 123 5.12 -22.87 -6.87
C ALA A 123 6.12 -21.97 -7.63
N ALA A 124 6.72 -21.09 -6.82
CA ALA A 124 8.17 -20.94 -6.66
C ALA A 124 9.01 -20.27 -7.77
N ALA A 125 9.32 -19.00 -7.54
CA ALA A 125 10.68 -18.44 -7.54
C ALA A 125 10.58 -17.05 -6.87
N GLY A 126 11.28 -16.73 -5.78
CA GLY A 126 12.72 -16.89 -5.62
C GLY A 126 13.39 -15.54 -5.92
N ALA A 127 13.68 -14.79 -4.86
CA ALA A 127 14.69 -13.72 -4.79
C ALA A 127 14.79 -12.67 -5.92
N ALA A 128 14.26 -11.47 -5.66
CA ALA A 128 14.82 -10.18 -6.08
C ALA A 128 14.05 -9.09 -5.31
N GLY A 129 14.56 -8.48 -4.25
CA GLY A 129 15.81 -7.73 -4.23
C GLY A 129 15.52 -6.49 -3.38
N ALA A 130 15.70 -6.63 -2.07
CA ALA A 130 15.90 -5.50 -1.18
C ALA A 130 17.24 -4.85 -1.56
N ALA A 131 17.22 -3.91 -2.51
CA ALA A 131 18.39 -3.14 -2.88
C ALA A 131 17.92 -1.73 -3.30
N GLY A 132 18.06 -0.78 -2.38
CA GLY A 132 17.80 0.63 -2.69
C GLY A 132 17.34 1.49 -1.53
N ALA A 133 17.92 1.38 -0.33
CA ALA A 133 17.72 2.39 0.72
C ALA A 133 18.88 2.56 1.74
N ALA A 134 20.06 1.97 1.53
CA ALA A 134 21.10 1.96 2.58
C ALA A 134 22.53 2.32 2.11
N SER A 135 22.73 3.06 1.00
CA SER A 135 24.08 3.43 0.53
C SER A 135 24.41 4.93 0.57
N LYS A 136 23.68 5.77 1.32
CA LYS A 136 24.07 7.18 1.49
C LYS A 136 23.85 7.70 2.92
N ALA A 137 24.47 7.03 3.90
CA ALA A 137 24.56 7.53 5.28
C ALA A 137 25.91 7.22 5.96
N ALA A 138 26.95 6.86 5.20
CA ALA A 138 28.29 6.55 5.74
C ALA A 138 29.42 7.28 4.99
N ALA A 139 29.16 8.48 4.48
CA ALA A 139 30.21 9.38 4.01
C ALA A 139 29.82 10.83 4.32
N ARG A 140 30.60 11.42 5.24
CA ARG A 140 30.47 12.73 5.92
C ARG A 140 29.53 12.81 7.10
#